data_AF-A0ABD2NZ68-F1
#
_entry.id   AF-A0ABD2NZ68-F1
#
_cell.length_a   1.000
_cell.length_b   1.000
_cell.length_c   1.000
_cell.angle_alpha   90.00
_cell.angle_beta   90.00
_cell.angle_gamma   90.00
#
_symmetry.space_group_name_H-M   'P 1'
#
loop_
_entity.id
_entity.type
_entity.pdbx_description
1 polymer ?
#
loop_
_entity_poly.entity_id
_entity_poly.type
_entity_poly.pdbx_seq_one_letter_code
_entity_poly.pdbx_strand_id
1 'polypeptide(L)'
;MIADIAKTDKIVVEKSTVPVRAAESIAKILSANRKPGVSYQILSNPEFLAEGTAVNDLLNADRVLIGGDETPEGQRAIEELSGIYEHWIPRKNILTTNTWSSELSKLAANAMLAQRISSINSLSAVCEATGADVSEVARAVGFDSRIGSKFLQASIGIH
;
A
#
# COMPACT_ATOMS: atom_id res chain seq x y z
N MET A 1 -17.77 19.70 -1.85
CA MET A 1 -16.71 19.11 -1.00
C MET A 1 -17.35 18.36 0.18
N ILE A 2 -16.71 17.33 0.76
CA ILE A 2 -17.26 16.59 1.93
C ILE A 2 -17.67 17.57 3.05
N ALA A 3 -16.84 18.58 3.31
CA ALA A 3 -17.10 19.58 4.33
C ALA A 3 -18.36 20.45 4.09
N ASP A 4 -18.80 20.62 2.83
CA ASP A 4 -19.98 21.43 2.50
C ASP A 4 -21.29 20.72 2.84
N ILE A 5 -21.28 19.39 2.87
CA ILE A 5 -22.50 18.58 3.00
C ILE A 5 -22.57 17.79 4.30
N ALA A 6 -21.43 17.50 4.94
CA ALA A 6 -21.40 16.77 6.19
C ALA A 6 -22.15 17.53 7.29
N LYS A 7 -23.02 16.80 8.00
CA LYS A 7 -23.84 17.30 9.12
C LYS A 7 -23.46 16.68 10.46
N THR A 8 -22.65 15.63 10.43
CA THR A 8 -22.19 14.88 11.60
C THR A 8 -20.75 14.45 11.35
N ASP A 9 -20.10 13.93 12.39
CA ASP A 9 -18.75 13.38 12.30
C ASP A 9 -18.61 12.34 11.19
N LYS A 10 -17.43 12.32 10.57
CA LYS A 10 -17.08 11.39 9.49
C LYS A 10 -15.65 10.87 9.64
N ILE A 11 -15.48 9.60 9.31
CA ILE A 11 -14.18 9.02 8.96
C ILE A 11 -14.03 9.16 7.45
N VAL A 12 -12.95 9.78 7.00
CA VAL A 12 -12.61 9.96 5.58
C VAL A 12 -11.38 9.10 5.30
N VAL A 13 -11.54 8.12 4.43
CA VAL A 13 -10.49 7.17 4.10
C VAL A 13 -9.92 7.51 2.72
N GLU A 14 -8.63 7.81 2.69
CA GLU A 14 -7.85 7.96 1.47
C GLU A 14 -7.41 6.55 1.00
N LYS A 15 -7.78 6.18 -0.22
CA LYS A 15 -7.48 4.89 -0.83
C LYS A 15 -6.91 5.12 -2.22
N SER A 16 -5.59 4.97 -2.37
CA SER A 16 -4.88 5.19 -3.63
C SER A 16 -3.72 4.21 -3.82
N THR A 17 -3.26 4.11 -5.06
CA THR A 17 -2.11 3.30 -5.48
C THR A 17 -0.77 4.00 -5.22
N VAL A 18 -0.76 5.34 -5.09
CA VAL A 18 0.46 6.15 -4.85
C VAL A 18 0.14 7.41 -4.01
N PRO A 19 -0.16 7.28 -2.71
CA PRO A 19 -0.41 8.44 -1.87
C PRO A 19 0.93 9.12 -1.48
N VAL A 20 1.07 10.41 -1.78
CA VAL A 20 2.16 11.25 -1.28
C VAL A 20 1.54 12.47 -0.60
N ARG A 21 1.49 12.48 0.74
CA ARG A 21 0.88 13.57 1.53
C ARG A 21 -0.59 13.81 1.17
N ALA A 22 -1.28 12.77 0.69
CA ALA A 22 -2.67 12.89 0.25
C ALA A 22 -3.57 13.09 1.47
N ALA A 23 -3.38 12.28 2.51
CA ALA A 23 -4.11 12.39 3.77
C ALA A 23 -3.88 13.75 4.46
N GLU A 24 -2.65 14.27 4.45
CA GLU A 24 -2.34 15.60 5.01
C GLU A 24 -3.06 16.71 4.23
N SER A 25 -3.11 16.61 2.90
CA SER A 25 -3.80 17.58 2.05
C SER A 25 -5.31 17.55 2.29
N ILE A 26 -5.89 16.35 2.41
CA ILE A 26 -7.31 16.15 2.76
C ILE A 26 -7.60 16.75 4.14
N ALA A 27 -6.73 16.48 5.14
CA ALA A 27 -6.89 17.00 6.49
C ALA A 27 -6.92 18.53 6.51
N LYS A 28 -5.98 19.19 5.81
CA LYS A 28 -5.93 20.66 5.68
C LYS A 28 -7.20 21.24 5.07
N ILE A 29 -7.70 20.63 4.01
CA ILE A 29 -8.92 21.08 3.31
C ILE A 29 -10.14 20.92 4.22
N LEU A 30 -10.29 19.78 4.88
CA LEU A 30 -11.42 19.50 5.77
C LEU A 30 -11.38 20.34 7.05
N SER A 31 -10.19 20.61 7.60
CA SER A 31 -10.04 21.47 8.77
C SER A 31 -10.36 22.93 8.44
N ALA A 32 -9.93 23.43 7.28
CA ALA A 32 -10.17 24.80 6.87
C ALA A 32 -11.65 25.10 6.58
N ASN A 33 -12.43 24.09 6.19
CA ASN A 33 -13.84 24.22 5.84
C ASN A 33 -14.79 23.58 6.86
N ARG A 34 -14.31 23.35 8.09
CA ARG A 34 -15.05 22.62 9.12
C ARG A 34 -16.27 23.40 9.60
N LYS A 35 -17.45 22.76 9.56
CA LYS A 35 -18.67 23.31 10.19
C LYS A 35 -18.60 23.15 11.72
N PRO A 36 -19.19 24.08 12.49
CA PRO A 36 -19.32 23.92 13.94
C PRO A 36 -20.01 22.60 14.29
N GLY A 37 -19.46 21.87 15.27
CA GLY A 37 -20.02 20.58 15.73
C GLY A 37 -19.75 19.37 14.83
N VAL A 38 -18.94 19.50 13.79
CA VAL A 38 -18.52 18.38 12.93
C VAL A 38 -17.01 18.17 13.05
N SER A 39 -16.60 16.93 13.25
CA SER A 39 -15.20 16.48 13.25
C SER A 39 -14.93 15.48 12.13
N TYR A 40 -13.68 15.44 11.67
CA TYR A 40 -13.23 14.52 10.65
C TYR A 40 -12.03 13.75 11.18
N GLN A 41 -12.04 12.43 10.99
CA GLN A 41 -10.87 11.58 11.15
C GLN A 41 -10.41 11.16 9.77
N ILE A 42 -9.13 11.38 9.45
CA ILE A 42 -8.57 11.07 8.14
C ILE A 42 -7.71 9.82 8.30
N LEU A 43 -8.01 8.79 7.51
CA LEU A 43 -7.24 7.56 7.48
C LEU A 43 -6.60 7.38 6.10
N SER A 44 -5.42 6.77 6.07
CA SER A 44 -4.81 6.23 4.86
C SER A 44 -5.09 4.73 4.80
N ASN A 45 -5.56 4.22 3.68
CA ASN A 45 -5.77 2.79 3.46
C ASN A 45 -5.30 2.41 2.05
N PRO A 46 -3.99 2.27 1.85
CA PRO A 46 -3.41 2.05 0.54
C PRO A 46 -3.89 0.75 -0.11
N GLU A 47 -3.95 0.76 -1.43
CA GLU A 47 -4.39 -0.39 -2.20
C GLU A 47 -3.21 -1.22 -2.73
N PHE A 48 -3.22 -2.54 -2.51
CA PHE A 48 -2.17 -3.47 -2.94
C PHE A 48 -2.61 -4.46 -4.04
N LEU A 49 -3.68 -4.14 -4.78
CA LEU A 49 -4.19 -4.99 -5.86
C LEU A 49 -3.23 -4.99 -7.06
N ALA A 50 -3.15 -6.12 -7.76
CA ALA A 50 -2.52 -6.23 -9.07
C ALA A 50 -3.57 -6.29 -10.20
N GLU A 51 -3.22 -5.75 -11.37
CA GLU A 51 -4.07 -5.87 -12.56
C GLU A 51 -4.30 -7.34 -12.91
N GLY A 52 -5.54 -7.68 -13.28
CA GLY A 52 -5.94 -9.06 -13.62
C GLY A 52 -6.27 -9.97 -12.42
N THR A 53 -5.96 -9.57 -11.18
CA THR A 53 -6.25 -10.36 -9.97
C THR A 53 -7.00 -9.58 -8.87
N ALA A 54 -7.38 -8.33 -9.16
CA ALA A 54 -8.02 -7.40 -8.22
C ALA A 54 -9.16 -7.97 -7.36
N VAL A 55 -10.10 -8.75 -7.92
CA VAL A 55 -11.20 -9.34 -7.12
C VAL A 55 -10.67 -10.34 -6.09
N ASN A 56 -9.75 -11.21 -6.52
CA ASN A 56 -9.17 -12.20 -5.62
C ASN A 56 -8.29 -11.53 -4.56
N ASP A 57 -7.50 -10.53 -4.96
CA ASP A 57 -6.63 -9.78 -4.04
C ASP A 57 -7.43 -9.00 -2.99
N LEU A 58 -8.65 -8.56 -3.31
CA LEU A 58 -9.54 -7.85 -2.38
C LEU A 58 -10.21 -8.81 -1.37
N LEU A 59 -10.58 -10.01 -1.83
CA LEU A 59 -11.22 -11.02 -0.99
C LEU A 59 -10.21 -11.81 -0.13
N ASN A 60 -9.01 -12.03 -0.65
CA ASN A 60 -7.97 -12.87 -0.04
C ASN A 60 -6.67 -12.08 0.20
N ALA A 61 -6.80 -10.81 0.61
CA ALA A 61 -5.65 -9.93 0.79
C ALA A 61 -4.61 -10.53 1.76
N ASP A 62 -3.35 -10.60 1.31
CA ASP A 62 -2.21 -10.98 2.17
C ASP A 62 -2.11 -10.07 3.40
N ARG A 63 -2.41 -8.77 3.20
CA ARG A 63 -2.55 -7.79 4.27
C ARG A 63 -3.47 -6.64 3.86
N VAL A 64 -4.06 -5.99 4.86
CA VAL A 64 -4.70 -4.67 4.78
C VAL A 64 -3.86 -3.71 5.63
N LEU A 65 -3.53 -2.54 5.10
CA LEU A 65 -2.78 -1.52 5.85
C LEU A 65 -3.69 -0.32 6.12
N ILE A 66 -3.80 0.09 7.39
CA ILE A 66 -4.59 1.24 7.82
C ILE A 66 -3.67 2.19 8.59
N GLY A 67 -3.55 3.42 8.10
CA GLY A 67 -2.88 4.54 8.73
C GLY A 67 -3.88 5.51 9.34
N GLY A 68 -3.63 6.00 10.55
CA GLY A 68 -4.40 7.09 11.15
C GLY A 68 -3.60 7.84 12.21
N ASP A 69 -4.20 8.81 12.87
CA ASP A 69 -3.51 9.60 13.90
C ASP A 69 -3.35 8.83 15.22
N GLU A 70 -2.26 9.08 15.94
CA GLU A 70 -1.97 8.51 17.27
C GLU A 70 -2.73 9.24 18.40
N THR A 71 -3.99 9.60 18.13
CA THR A 71 -4.92 10.24 19.07
C THR A 71 -6.04 9.27 19.45
N PRO A 72 -6.73 9.44 20.58
CA PRO A 72 -7.87 8.58 20.94
C PRO A 72 -8.95 8.53 19.85
N GLU A 73 -9.23 9.65 19.18
CA GLU A 73 -10.19 9.74 18.08
C GLU A 73 -9.69 8.99 16.83
N GLY A 74 -8.40 9.15 16.49
CA GLY A 74 -7.77 8.47 15.36
C GLY A 74 -7.75 6.96 15.54
N GLN A 75 -7.41 6.48 16.74
CA GLN A 75 -7.42 5.05 17.06
C GLN A 75 -8.84 4.46 17.01
N ARG A 76 -9.87 5.18 17.47
CA ARG A 76 -11.27 4.76 17.29
C ARG A 76 -11.63 4.65 15.80
N ALA A 77 -11.22 5.62 14.99
CA ALA A 77 -11.48 5.57 13.54
C ALA A 77 -10.78 4.39 12.86
N ILE A 78 -9.54 4.08 13.23
CA ILE A 78 -8.79 2.91 12.76
C ILE A 78 -9.54 1.61 13.10
N GLU A 79 -10.07 1.52 14.32
CA GLU A 79 -10.77 0.31 14.76
C GLU A 79 -12.12 0.14 14.05
N GLU A 80 -12.86 1.22 13.81
CA GLU A 80 -14.10 1.19 13.01
C GLU A 80 -13.83 0.69 11.58
N LEU A 81 -12.78 1.20 10.91
CA LEU A 81 -12.41 0.73 9.57
C LEU A 81 -11.89 -0.71 9.61
N SER A 82 -11.17 -1.09 10.66
CA SER A 82 -10.72 -2.47 10.86
C SER A 82 -11.90 -3.42 10.98
N GLY A 83 -12.90 -3.07 11.80
CA GLY A 83 -14.12 -3.86 11.98
C GLY A 83 -14.85 -4.13 10.67
N ILE A 84 -14.81 -3.20 9.71
CA ILE A 84 -15.32 -3.45 8.36
C ILE A 84 -14.53 -4.58 7.68
N TYR A 85 -13.21 -4.48 7.61
CA TYR A 85 -12.36 -5.50 6.99
C TYR A 85 -12.45 -6.87 7.67
N GLU A 86 -12.66 -6.91 8.98
CA GLU A 86 -12.73 -8.15 9.78
C GLU A 86 -13.91 -9.06 9.41
N HIS A 87 -14.88 -8.56 8.64
CA HIS A 87 -15.96 -9.39 8.08
C HIS A 87 -15.46 -10.46 7.11
N TRP A 88 -14.31 -10.25 6.45
CA TRP A 88 -13.74 -11.23 5.52
C TRP A 88 -12.21 -11.38 5.57
N ILE A 89 -11.49 -10.45 6.20
CA ILE A 89 -10.04 -10.51 6.39
C ILE A 89 -9.71 -10.84 7.86
N PRO A 90 -8.88 -11.87 8.15
CA PRO A 90 -8.47 -12.16 9.51
C PRO A 90 -7.75 -10.98 10.17
N ARG A 91 -8.05 -10.67 11.44
CA ARG A 91 -7.41 -9.58 12.20
C ARG A 91 -5.88 -9.54 12.09
N LYS A 92 -5.22 -10.71 12.10
CA LYS A 92 -3.76 -10.84 11.96
C LYS A 92 -3.19 -10.32 10.64
N ASN A 93 -4.03 -10.17 9.61
CA ASN A 93 -3.67 -9.62 8.31
C ASN A 93 -3.97 -8.10 8.23
N ILE A 94 -4.58 -7.50 9.25
CA ILE A 94 -4.86 -6.06 9.31
C ILE A 94 -3.74 -5.40 10.11
N LEU A 95 -2.94 -4.59 9.42
CA LEU A 95 -1.83 -3.85 9.98
C LEU A 95 -2.25 -2.41 10.19
N THR A 96 -2.06 -1.90 11.40
CA THR A 96 -2.38 -0.52 11.77
C THR A 96 -1.11 0.26 12.06
N THR A 97 -1.04 1.51 11.62
CA THR A 97 0.14 2.39 11.82
C THR A 97 -0.28 3.86 11.79
N ASN A 98 0.67 4.79 11.95
CA ASN A 98 0.40 6.20 11.66
C ASN A 98 0.21 6.48 10.16
N THR A 99 -0.53 7.54 9.84
CA THR A 99 -0.88 7.97 8.46
C THR A 99 0.33 8.02 7.53
N TRP A 100 1.42 8.64 7.96
CA TRP A 100 2.63 8.82 7.12
C TRP A 100 3.31 7.49 6.80
N SER A 101 3.44 6.61 7.79
CA SER A 101 4.04 5.30 7.61
C SER A 101 3.19 4.42 6.68
N SER A 102 1.86 4.57 6.70
CA SER A 102 0.96 3.90 5.78
C SER A 102 1.21 4.32 4.33
N GLU A 103 1.22 5.64 4.06
CA GLU A 103 1.48 6.16 2.71
C GLU A 103 2.87 5.75 2.20
N LEU A 104 3.91 5.91 3.03
CA LEU A 104 5.28 5.57 2.67
C LEU A 104 5.47 4.08 2.41
N SER A 105 4.79 3.21 3.18
CA SER A 105 4.89 1.76 2.99
C SER A 105 4.42 1.33 1.60
N LYS A 106 3.43 2.00 1.03
CA LYS A 106 2.98 1.73 -0.34
C LYS A 106 4.02 2.13 -1.37
N LEU A 107 4.61 3.31 -1.22
CA LEU A 107 5.71 3.79 -2.09
C LEU A 107 6.92 2.84 -2.02
N ALA A 108 7.32 2.49 -0.79
CA ALA A 108 8.44 1.59 -0.54
C ALA A 108 8.19 0.20 -1.15
N ALA A 109 7.00 -0.36 -0.98
CA ALA A 109 6.67 -1.66 -1.57
C ALA A 109 6.78 -1.64 -3.11
N ASN A 110 6.17 -0.65 -3.77
CA ASN A 110 6.24 -0.51 -5.23
C ASN A 110 7.70 -0.31 -5.70
N ALA A 111 8.48 0.52 -5.00
CA ALA A 111 9.88 0.76 -5.32
C ALA A 111 10.73 -0.50 -5.16
N MET A 112 10.53 -1.30 -4.09
CA MET A 112 11.25 -2.55 -3.88
C MET A 112 10.93 -3.59 -4.96
N LEU A 113 9.67 -3.69 -5.39
CA LEU A 113 9.27 -4.57 -6.49
C LEU A 113 9.95 -4.15 -7.81
N ALA A 114 9.91 -2.86 -8.15
CA ALA A 114 10.58 -2.31 -9.33
C ALA A 114 12.11 -2.52 -9.28
N GLN A 115 12.71 -2.32 -8.11
CA GLN A 115 14.15 -2.50 -7.91
C GLN A 115 14.59 -3.95 -8.15
N ARG A 116 13.79 -4.95 -7.75
CA ARG A 116 14.09 -6.36 -8.02
C ARG A 116 14.11 -6.66 -9.52
N ILE A 117 13.11 -6.18 -10.26
CA ILE A 117 13.05 -6.32 -11.72
C ILE A 117 14.25 -5.62 -12.37
N SER A 118 14.55 -4.39 -11.95
CA SER A 118 15.70 -3.64 -12.48
C SER A 118 17.03 -4.33 -12.19
N SER A 119 17.18 -4.92 -10.99
CA SER A 119 18.38 -5.66 -10.60
C SER A 119 18.60 -6.88 -11.49
N ILE A 120 17.57 -7.71 -11.71
CA ILE A 120 17.73 -8.89 -12.56
C ILE A 120 17.96 -8.51 -14.03
N ASN A 121 17.30 -7.46 -14.53
CA ASN A 121 17.52 -6.95 -15.89
C ASN A 121 18.95 -6.44 -16.09
N SER A 122 19.54 -5.81 -15.08
CA SER A 122 20.95 -5.37 -15.15
C SER A 122 21.94 -6.54 -15.26
N LEU A 123 21.60 -7.69 -14.65
CA LEU A 123 22.41 -8.90 -14.74
C LEU A 123 22.28 -9.60 -16.10
N SER A 124 21.20 -9.38 -16.85
CA SER A 124 21.04 -9.93 -18.21
C SER A 124 22.21 -9.55 -19.12
N ALA A 125 22.64 -8.28 -19.12
CA ALA A 125 23.76 -7.83 -19.92
C ALA A 125 25.09 -8.49 -19.53
N VAL A 126 25.28 -8.78 -18.23
CA VAL A 126 26.45 -9.53 -17.74
C VAL A 126 26.38 -10.99 -18.19
N CYS A 127 25.19 -11.59 -18.13
CA CYS A 127 24.96 -12.96 -18.57
C CYS A 127 25.25 -13.11 -20.08
N GLU A 128 24.76 -12.18 -20.91
CA GLU A 128 25.05 -12.10 -22.34
C GLU A 128 26.55 -12.00 -22.65
N ALA A 129 27.28 -11.18 -21.89
CA ALA A 129 28.72 -11.00 -22.08
C ALA A 129 29.57 -12.19 -21.59
N THR A 130 29.04 -13.03 -20.69
CA THR A 130 29.79 -14.13 -20.05
C THR A 130 29.34 -15.52 -20.50
N GLY A 131 28.22 -15.62 -21.22
CA GLY A 131 27.62 -16.88 -21.65
C GLY A 131 26.75 -17.57 -20.58
N ALA A 132 26.40 -16.87 -19.50
CA ALA A 132 25.46 -17.38 -18.50
C ALA A 132 24.00 -17.19 -18.95
N ASP A 133 23.06 -17.98 -18.39
CA ASP A 133 21.62 -17.81 -18.59
C ASP A 133 21.01 -17.05 -17.39
N VAL A 134 20.44 -15.88 -17.66
CA VAL A 134 19.82 -15.04 -16.61
C VAL A 134 18.66 -15.75 -15.90
N SER A 135 17.96 -16.66 -16.56
CA SER A 135 16.88 -17.46 -15.97
C SER A 135 17.42 -18.47 -14.97
N GLU A 136 18.58 -19.08 -15.26
CA GLU A 136 19.26 -19.98 -14.32
C GLU A 136 19.80 -19.22 -13.11
N VAL A 137 20.40 -18.04 -13.34
CA VAL A 137 20.88 -17.15 -12.27
C VAL A 137 19.71 -16.70 -11.38
N ALA A 138 18.62 -16.22 -11.97
CA ALA A 138 17.41 -15.80 -11.26
C ALA A 138 16.85 -16.94 -10.40
N ARG A 139 16.79 -18.16 -10.95
CA ARG A 139 16.35 -19.35 -10.22
C ARG A 139 17.29 -19.64 -9.05
N ALA A 140 18.59 -19.69 -9.26
CA ALA A 140 19.57 -19.98 -8.22
C ALA A 140 19.53 -18.96 -7.08
N VAL A 141 19.45 -17.67 -7.40
CA VAL A 141 19.33 -16.58 -6.41
C VAL A 141 17.98 -16.65 -5.67
N GLY A 142 16.89 -16.95 -6.39
CA GLY A 142 15.54 -17.04 -5.82
C GLY A 142 15.30 -18.23 -4.89
N PHE A 143 16.18 -19.25 -4.91
CA PHE A 143 16.15 -20.36 -3.95
C PHE A 143 16.56 -19.93 -2.53
N ASP A 144 17.27 -18.81 -2.38
CA ASP A 144 17.52 -18.22 -1.06
C ASP A 144 16.24 -17.59 -0.51
N SER A 145 15.71 -18.14 0.59
CA SER A 145 14.45 -17.69 1.19
C SER A 145 14.47 -16.25 1.70
N ARG A 146 15.66 -15.66 1.92
CA ARG A 146 15.81 -14.25 2.30
C ARG A 146 15.57 -13.31 1.10
N ILE A 147 15.73 -13.82 -0.11
CA ILE A 147 15.49 -13.09 -1.37
C ILE A 147 14.11 -13.46 -1.94
N GLY A 148 13.79 -14.75 -1.97
CA GLY A 148 12.57 -15.28 -2.57
C GLY A 148 12.56 -15.25 -4.09
N SER A 149 11.70 -16.06 -4.70
CA SER A 149 11.67 -16.31 -6.15
C SER A 149 10.80 -15.36 -6.97
N LYS A 150 9.90 -14.59 -6.35
CA LYS A 150 8.99 -13.67 -7.06
C LYS A 150 9.71 -12.40 -7.52
N PHE A 151 9.20 -11.78 -8.60
CA PHE A 151 9.74 -10.53 -9.18
C PHE A 151 11.24 -10.63 -9.57
N LEU A 152 11.68 -11.81 -10.03
CA LEU A 152 13.03 -12.07 -10.54
C LEU A 152 13.03 -12.52 -12.01
N GLN A 153 11.92 -12.32 -12.73
CA GLN A 153 11.85 -12.68 -14.14
C GLN A 153 12.39 -11.51 -14.96
N ALA A 154 13.52 -11.72 -15.63
CA ALA A 154 14.07 -10.73 -16.55
C ALA A 154 13.07 -10.47 -17.70
N SER A 155 12.84 -9.19 -18.01
CA SER A 155 11.94 -8.74 -19.06
C SER A 155 12.55 -7.54 -19.79
N ILE A 156 12.01 -7.18 -20.96
CA ILE A 156 12.46 -6.03 -21.78
C ILE A 156 12.22 -4.68 -21.06
N GLY A 157 11.53 -4.66 -19.92
CA GLY A 157 11.26 -3.48 -19.11
C GLY A 157 10.02 -3.66 -18.24
N ILE A 158 9.82 -2.74 -17.29
CA ILE A 158 8.58 -2.64 -16.50
C ILE A 158 7.55 -1.94 -17.40
N HIS A 159 6.49 -2.63 -17.80
CA HIS A 159 5.28 -2.03 -18.35
C HIS A 159 4.21 -1.97 -17.26
#